data_AF-A0A1G1W2K3-F1
#
_entry.id   AF-A0A1G1W2K3-F1
#
_cell.length_a   1.000
_cell.length_b   1.000
_cell.length_c   1.000
_cell.angle_alpha   90.00
_cell.angle_beta   90.00
_cell.angle_gamma   90.00
#
_symmetry.space_group_name_H-M   'P 1'
#
loop_
_entity.id
_entity.type
_entity.pdbx_description
1 polymer ?
#
loop_
_entity_poly.entity_id
_entity_poly.type
_entity_poly.pdbx_seq_one_letter_code
_entity_poly.pdbx_strand_id
1 'polypeptide(L)'
;MTKYRIVGVVNFLLGFLEIIYPLILIFFTMPKMYELYAQFHAEVPSPVVSYLILTLVFILGIVNVFLGIKLFSKSAGRDSYFTFAIILIAASFLSYWIFSTATTLSSVIMPMSALTSDF
;
A
#
# COMPACT_ATOMS: atom_id res chain seq x y z
N MET A 1 4.63 -12.59 27.01
CA MET A 1 4.10 -13.33 25.84
C MET A 1 3.08 -12.50 25.06
N THR A 2 2.13 -11.84 25.74
CA THR A 2 1.02 -11.10 25.13
C THR A 2 1.43 -10.02 24.12
N LYS A 3 2.46 -9.21 24.43
CA LYS A 3 2.95 -8.15 23.52
C LYS A 3 3.35 -8.65 22.12
N TYR A 4 4.05 -9.78 22.03
CA TYR A 4 4.48 -10.36 20.75
C TYR A 4 3.30 -10.87 19.94
N ARG A 5 2.29 -11.43 20.60
CA ARG A 5 1.05 -11.87 19.94
C ARG A 5 0.27 -10.69 19.39
N ILE A 6 0.13 -9.60 20.15
CA ILE A 6 -0.59 -8.41 19.69
C ILE A 6 0.09 -7.83 18.45
N VAL A 7 1.40 -7.57 18.53
CA VAL A 7 2.16 -7.05 17.38
C VAL A 7 2.16 -8.03 16.21
N GLY A 8 2.21 -9.34 16.49
CA GLY A 8 2.09 -10.38 15.47
C GLY A 8 0.75 -10.36 14.73
N VAL A 9 -0.37 -10.22 15.45
CA VAL A 9 -1.71 -10.08 14.84
C VAL A 9 -1.78 -8.82 13.99
N VAL A 10 -1.30 -7.69 14.52
CA VAL A 10 -1.33 -6.41 13.81
C VAL A 10 -0.55 -6.49 12.50
N ASN A 11 0.68 -7.02 12.52
CA ASN A 11 1.47 -7.18 11.30
C ASN A 11 0.88 -8.19 10.33
N PHE A 12 0.31 -9.28 10.84
CA PHE A 12 -0.34 -10.25 9.97
C PHE A 12 -1.54 -9.62 9.23
N LEU A 13 -2.40 -8.88 9.95
CA LEU A 13 -3.56 -8.21 9.36
C LEU A 13 -3.15 -7.08 8.40
N LEU A 14 -2.21 -6.22 8.82
CA LEU A 14 -1.66 -5.17 7.96
C LEU A 14 -1.07 -5.75 6.69
N GLY A 15 -0.21 -6.77 6.82
CA GLY A 15 0.42 -7.38 5.67
C GLY A 15 -0.56 -8.04 4.72
N PHE A 16 -1.63 -8.66 5.25
CA PHE A 16 -2.69 -9.22 4.42
C PHE A 16 -3.46 -8.13 3.64
N LEU A 17 -3.77 -7.00 4.28
CA LEU A 17 -4.38 -5.84 3.63
C LEU A 17 -3.46 -5.25 2.56
N GLU A 18 -2.17 -5.11 2.85
CA GLU A 18 -1.14 -4.62 1.92
C GLU A 18 -0.87 -5.55 0.75
N ILE A 19 -1.25 -6.82 0.85
CA ILE A 19 -1.21 -7.76 -0.28
C ILE A 19 -2.49 -7.62 -1.10
N ILE A 20 -3.65 -7.67 -0.47
CA ILE A 20 -4.95 -7.66 -1.16
C ILE A 20 -5.22 -6.34 -1.86
N TYR A 21 -4.94 -5.22 -1.20
CA TYR A 21 -5.29 -3.90 -1.72
C TYR A 21 -4.57 -3.58 -3.05
N PRO A 22 -3.24 -3.75 -3.18
CA PRO A 22 -2.57 -3.60 -4.47
C PRO A 22 -3.08 -4.54 -5.55
N LEU A 23 -3.40 -5.80 -5.22
CA LEU A 23 -3.97 -6.73 -6.18
C LEU A 23 -5.31 -6.22 -6.71
N ILE A 24 -6.20 -5.72 -5.83
CA ILE A 24 -7.48 -5.13 -6.24
C ILE A 24 -7.24 -3.93 -7.18
N LEU A 25 -6.32 -3.04 -6.83
CA LEU A 25 -6.03 -1.86 -7.64
C LEU A 25 -5.44 -2.20 -9.01
N ILE A 26 -4.49 -3.13 -9.07
CA ILE A 26 -3.82 -3.53 -10.31
C ILE A 26 -4.80 -4.24 -11.26
N PHE A 27 -5.61 -5.17 -10.75
CA PHE A 27 -6.44 -6.02 -11.60
C PHE A 27 -7.82 -5.43 -11.91
N PHE A 28 -8.37 -4.55 -11.06
CA PHE A 28 -9.75 -4.06 -11.22
C PHE A 28 -9.84 -2.54 -11.39
N THR A 29 -9.14 -1.76 -10.55
CA THR A 29 -9.31 -0.30 -10.54
C THR A 29 -8.53 0.38 -11.65
N MET A 30 -7.24 0.05 -11.81
CA MET A 30 -6.38 0.62 -12.85
C MET A 30 -6.96 0.42 -14.25
N PRO A 31 -7.34 -0.79 -14.70
CA PRO A 31 -7.90 -0.97 -16.04
C PRO A 31 -9.13 -0.10 -16.31
N LYS A 32 -10.05 -0.03 -15.34
CA LYS A 32 -11.26 0.81 -15.45
C LYS A 32 -10.96 2.30 -15.49
N MET A 33 -9.99 2.77 -14.72
CA MET A 33 -9.55 4.17 -14.76
C MET A 33 -8.96 4.52 -16.13
N TYR A 34 -8.17 3.62 -16.71
CA TYR A 34 -7.61 3.81 -18.06
C TYR A 34 -8.69 3.86 -19.14
N GLU A 35 -9.67 2.95 -19.07
CA GLU A 35 -10.84 2.99 -19.96
C GLU A 35 -11.59 4.32 -19.84
N LEU A 36 -11.76 4.83 -18.62
CA LEU A 36 -12.42 6.10 -18.38
C LEU A 36 -11.63 7.27 -18.98
N TYR A 37 -10.31 7.36 -18.73
CA TYR A 37 -9.47 8.41 -19.30
C TYR A 37 -9.47 8.40 -20.83
N ALA A 38 -9.47 7.20 -21.44
CA ALA A 38 -9.58 7.04 -22.89
C ALA A 38 -10.91 7.58 -23.43
N GLN A 39 -12.03 7.37 -22.73
CA GLN A 39 -13.34 7.92 -23.12
C GLN A 39 -13.38 9.45 -23.07
N PHE A 40 -12.67 10.06 -22.12
CA PHE A 40 -12.60 11.51 -21.97
C PHE A 40 -11.50 12.17 -22.81
N HIS A 41 -10.77 11.42 -23.64
CA HIS A 41 -9.59 11.90 -24.40
C HIS A 41 -8.57 12.62 -23.51
N ALA A 42 -8.53 12.28 -22.22
CA ALA A 42 -7.63 12.89 -21.25
C ALA A 42 -6.24 12.29 -21.39
N GLU A 43 -5.20 13.08 -21.12
CA GLU A 43 -3.83 12.59 -21.09
C GLU A 43 -3.71 11.54 -19.97
N VAL A 44 -3.37 10.31 -20.34
CA VAL A 44 -3.32 9.19 -19.40
C VAL A 44 -2.02 9.27 -18.60
N PRO A 45 -2.07 9.45 -17.27
CA PRO A 45 -0.85 9.48 -16.45
C PRO A 45 -0.09 8.16 -16.58
N SER A 46 1.23 8.22 -16.73
CA SER A 46 2.06 7.01 -16.88
C SER A 46 1.81 6.00 -15.76
N PRO A 47 1.47 4.73 -16.09
CA PRO A 47 1.13 3.72 -15.08
C PRO A 47 2.33 3.28 -14.24
N VAL A 48 3.54 3.52 -14.75
CA VAL A 48 4.79 2.97 -14.23
C VAL A 48 4.99 3.35 -12.77
N VAL A 49 4.76 4.61 -12.42
CA VAL A 49 4.95 5.11 -11.05
C VAL A 49 3.97 4.44 -10.10
N SER A 50 2.70 4.34 -10.47
CA SER A 50 1.69 3.72 -9.63
C SER A 50 1.91 2.22 -9.47
N TYR A 51 2.27 1.49 -10.53
CA TYR A 51 2.62 0.07 -10.43
C TYR A 51 3.86 -0.16 -9.56
N LEU A 52 4.87 0.71 -9.66
CA LEU A 52 6.06 0.63 -8.84
C LEU A 52 5.71 0.81 -7.35
N ILE A 53 4.91 1.82 -7.00
CA ILE A 53 4.47 2.04 -5.61
C ILE A 53 3.64 0.85 -5.11
N LEU A 54 2.67 0.37 -5.90
CA LEU A 54 1.84 -0.78 -5.54
C LEU A 54 2.65 -2.07 -5.35
N THR A 55 3.70 -2.26 -6.16
CA THR A 55 4.63 -3.39 -6.00
C THR A 55 5.44 -3.28 -4.71
N LEU A 56 5.91 -2.09 -4.34
CA LEU A 56 6.61 -1.87 -3.07
C LEU A 56 5.70 -2.13 -1.87
N VAL A 57 4.44 -1.67 -1.92
CA VAL A 57 3.43 -1.95 -0.88
C VAL A 57 3.16 -3.45 -0.77
N PHE A 58 3.06 -4.15 -1.90
CA PHE A 58 2.88 -5.60 -1.93
C PHE A 58 4.04 -6.35 -1.26
N ILE A 59 5.29 -5.95 -1.54
CA ILE A 59 6.49 -6.51 -0.90
C ILE A 59 6.48 -6.24 0.61
N LEU A 60 6.14 -5.02 1.03
CA LEU A 60 5.94 -4.66 2.44
C LEU A 60 4.93 -5.60 3.11
N GLY A 61 3.82 -5.87 2.43
CA GLY A 61 2.78 -6.77 2.91
C GLY A 61 3.27 -8.21 3.15
N ILE A 62 4.08 -8.75 2.24
CA ILE A 62 4.71 -10.07 2.41
C ILE A 62 5.62 -10.08 3.64
N VAL A 63 6.44 -9.05 3.83
CA VAL A 63 7.35 -8.95 4.98
C VAL A 63 6.56 -8.84 6.28
N ASN A 64 5.47 -8.06 6.31
CA ASN A 64 4.58 -7.94 7.45
C ASN A 64 3.92 -9.27 7.83
N VAL A 65 3.39 -10.01 6.85
CA VAL A 65 2.83 -11.36 7.10
C VAL A 65 3.90 -12.29 7.66
N PHE A 66 5.10 -12.30 7.09
CA PHE A 66 6.21 -13.14 7.55
C PHE A 66 6.59 -12.84 9.00
N LEU A 67 6.73 -11.56 9.37
CA LEU A 67 7.04 -11.15 10.73
C LEU A 67 5.90 -11.47 11.69
N GLY A 68 4.65 -11.29 11.27
CA GLY A 68 3.47 -11.70 12.02
C GLY A 68 3.53 -13.18 12.41
N ILE A 69 3.77 -14.06 11.43
CA ILE A 69 3.92 -15.50 11.63
C ILE A 69 5.09 -15.81 12.58
N LYS A 70 6.26 -15.17 12.37
CA LYS A 70 7.44 -15.39 13.21
C LYS A 70 7.20 -14.99 14.67
N LEU A 71 6.44 -13.93 14.93
CA LEU A 71 6.09 -13.47 16.28
C LEU A 71 5.13 -14.41 17.03
N PHE A 72 4.32 -15.19 16.31
CA PHE A 72 3.53 -16.27 16.90
C PHE A 72 4.36 -17.50 17.27
N SER A 73 5.49 -17.72 16.59
CA SER A 73 6.39 -18.84 16.86
C SER A 73 7.28 -18.58 18.09
N LYS A 74 7.67 -19.63 18.81
CA LYS A 74 8.69 -19.56 19.88
C LYS A 74 10.11 -19.63 19.29
N SER A 75 10.40 -18.81 18.29
CA SER A 75 11.71 -18.76 17.62
C SER A 75 12.78 -18.14 18.51
N ALA A 76 14.02 -18.64 18.43
CA ALA A 76 15.20 -17.88 18.86
C ALA A 76 15.26 -16.57 18.04
N GLY A 77 15.58 -15.44 18.68
CA GLY A 77 15.58 -14.12 18.02
C GLY A 77 14.23 -13.38 17.97
N ARG A 78 13.20 -13.84 18.71
CA ARG A 78 11.88 -13.19 18.75
C ARG A 78 11.92 -11.69 19.09
N ASP A 79 12.89 -11.25 19.89
CA ASP A 79 13.02 -9.84 20.27
C ASP A 79 13.51 -8.96 19.10
N SER A 80 14.45 -9.45 18.29
CA SER A 80 14.88 -8.75 17.08
C SER A 80 13.74 -8.63 16.07
N TYR A 81 12.98 -9.71 15.87
CA TYR A 81 11.78 -9.68 15.03
C TYR A 81 10.72 -8.72 15.55
N PHE A 82 10.58 -8.59 16.87
CA PHE A 82 9.63 -7.67 17.49
C PHE A 82 9.98 -6.21 17.23
N THR A 83 11.26 -5.83 17.38
CA THR A 83 11.70 -4.47 17.06
C THR A 83 11.49 -4.15 15.58
N PHE A 84 11.88 -5.08 14.70
CA PHE A 84 11.72 -4.89 13.26
C PHE A 84 10.24 -4.81 12.85
N ALA A 85 9.38 -5.61 13.48
CA ALA A 85 7.94 -5.57 13.31
C ALA A 85 7.32 -4.22 13.67
N ILE A 86 7.76 -3.57 14.75
CA ILE A 86 7.25 -2.24 15.13
C ILE A 86 7.67 -1.18 14.10
N ILE A 87 8.93 -1.24 13.65
CA ILE A 87 9.43 -0.33 12.61
C ILE A 87 8.64 -0.52 11.32
N LEU A 88 8.34 -1.77 10.94
CA LEU A 88 7.55 -2.05 9.75
C LEU A 88 6.13 -1.50 9.85
N ILE A 89 5.48 -1.60 11.01
CA ILE A 89 4.15 -0.98 11.23
C ILE A 89 4.22 0.53 10.95
N ALA A 90 5.21 1.22 11.49
CA ALA A 90 5.37 2.66 11.25
C ALA A 90 5.63 2.97 9.76
N ALA A 91 6.47 2.18 9.09
CA ALA A 91 6.73 2.31 7.66
C ALA A 91 5.47 2.03 6.81
N SER A 92 4.64 1.08 7.24
CA SER A 92 3.37 0.72 6.61
C SER A 92 2.42 1.91 6.62
N PHE A 93 2.22 2.55 7.79
CA PHE A 93 1.42 3.77 7.89
C PHE A 93 1.97 4.92 7.05
N LEU A 94 3.29 5.11 7.04
CA LEU A 94 3.91 6.16 6.22
C LEU A 94 3.68 5.91 4.72
N SER A 95 3.82 4.65 4.27
CA SER A 95 3.60 4.26 2.88
C SER A 95 2.15 4.47 2.44
N TYR A 96 1.19 4.15 3.30
CA TYR A 96 -0.23 4.42 3.06
C TYR A 96 -0.52 5.92 2.96
N TRP A 97 0.08 6.73 3.84
CA TRP A 97 -0.07 8.17 3.80
C TRP A 97 0.49 8.78 2.51
N ILE A 98 1.70 8.37 2.10
CA ILE A 98 2.32 8.78 0.83
C ILE A 98 1.45 8.36 -0.35
N PHE A 99 0.98 7.12 -0.36
CA PHE A 99 0.13 6.60 -1.43
C PHE A 99 -1.16 7.41 -1.54
N SER A 100 -1.92 7.55 -0.44
CA SER A 100 -3.19 8.28 -0.41
C SER A 100 -3.04 9.72 -0.90
N THR A 101 -1.96 10.39 -0.50
CA THR A 101 -1.63 11.75 -0.93
C THR A 101 -1.34 11.79 -2.43
N ALA A 102 -0.50 10.89 -2.92
CA ALA A 102 -0.14 10.81 -4.34
C ALA A 102 -1.36 10.50 -5.23
N THR A 103 -2.22 9.56 -4.84
CA THR A 103 -3.48 9.27 -5.57
C THR A 103 -4.46 10.43 -5.50
N THR A 104 -4.61 11.09 -4.36
CA THR A 104 -5.54 12.24 -4.24
C THR A 104 -5.07 13.41 -5.11
N LEU A 105 -3.77 13.70 -5.10
CA LEU A 105 -3.17 14.74 -5.96
C LEU A 105 -3.36 14.43 -7.45
N SER A 106 -3.03 13.21 -7.87
CA SER A 106 -3.05 12.82 -9.29
C SER A 106 -4.45 12.54 -9.83
N SER A 107 -5.36 12.01 -9.02
CA SER A 107 -6.67 11.54 -9.50
C SER A 107 -7.81 12.52 -9.22
N VAL A 108 -7.64 13.46 -8.29
CA VAL A 108 -8.69 14.43 -7.93
C VAL A 108 -8.23 15.86 -8.19
N ILE A 109 -7.10 16.28 -7.61
CA ILE A 109 -6.68 17.69 -7.64
C ILE A 109 -6.18 18.10 -9.02
N MET A 110 -5.29 17.33 -9.64
CA MET A 110 -4.76 17.63 -10.97
C MET A 110 -5.87 17.72 -12.05
N PRO A 111 -6.77 16.72 -12.18
CA PRO A 111 -7.86 16.79 -13.15
C PRO A 111 -8.80 17.97 -12.92
N MET A 112 -9.14 18.27 -11.66
CA MET A 112 -9.97 19.45 -11.34
C MET A 112 -9.26 20.75 -11.68
N SER A 113 -7.96 20.86 -11.39
CA SER A 113 -7.20 22.07 -11.67
C SER A 113 -7.06 22.35 -13.17
N ALA A 114 -6.90 21.29 -13.99
CA ALA A 114 -6.91 21.38 -15.45
C ALA A 114 -8.28 21.82 -15.98
N LEU A 115 -9.38 21.29 -15.41
CA LEU A 115 -10.74 21.68 -15.79
C LEU A 115 -11.06 23.14 -15.44
N THR A 116 -10.51 23.67 -14.34
CA THR A 116 -10.72 25.07 -13.93
C THR A 116 -9.74 26.07 -14.53
N SER A 117 -8.59 25.63 -15.06
CA SER A 117 -7.64 26.55 -15.74
C SER A 117 -8.09 26.91 -17.16
N ASP A 118 -9.00 26.12 -17.73
CA ASP A 118 -9.60 26.36 -19.05
C ASP A 118 -10.87 27.24 -18.98
N PHE A 119 -11.24 27.73 -17.79
CA PHE A 119 -12.30 28.73 -17.56
C PHE A 119 -11.69 30.04 -17.03
#